data_AF-A0A968HBT8-F1
#
_entry.id   AF-A0A968HBT8-F1
#
_cell.length_a   1.000
_cell.length_b   1.000
_cell.length_c   1.000
_cell.angle_alpha   90.00
_cell.angle_beta   90.00
_cell.angle_gamma   90.00
#
_symmetry.space_group_name_H-M   'P 1'
#
loop_
_entity.id
_entity.type
_entity.pdbx_description
1 polymer ?
#
loop_
_entity_poly.entity_id
_entity_poly.type
_entity_poly.pdbx_seq_one_letter_code
_entity_poly.pdbx_strand_id
1 'polypeptide(L)'
;MSEHHDRELNRLEREIIRLRKRLVLLSSPLEVLLKRRGFQVFSKEPAEDLLIPSRRSIDGYYAMMGKYSFRLFLRDVIKHQDFFTGKMVARYATADVTCQYIEYLRSLRLVDVRDTGYAVAGKRVRSFGETLEWYVAEVLRREFSAEAVRGIRFKGRKTGGDYDVIAKMDGELCYVEVKSSPPKQVYEGEISAYLDRIDDLSPEVAIFLMDTELRMKDKIVPMFEAMLAERGKEGVPVVRIEKELFHIGRRIYIINAKDSIAGNIQNVLARYFRDHDDS
;
A
#
# COMPACT_ATOMS: atom_id res chain seq x y z
N MET A 1 6.44 40.95 -34.04
CA MET A 1 5.89 40.54 -32.71
C MET A 1 5.92 39.03 -32.50
N SER A 2 5.68 38.17 -33.49
CA SER A 2 5.71 36.70 -33.28
C SER A 2 7.12 36.18 -32.96
N GLU A 3 8.17 36.63 -33.65
CA GLU A 3 9.54 36.16 -33.37
C GLU A 3 10.04 36.43 -31.93
N HIS A 4 9.61 37.53 -31.31
CA HIS A 4 9.97 37.82 -29.92
C HIS A 4 9.26 36.87 -28.96
N HIS A 5 7.98 36.60 -29.19
CA HIS A 5 7.21 35.63 -28.41
C HIS A 5 7.78 34.22 -28.57
N ASP A 6 8.17 33.83 -29.79
CA ASP A 6 8.75 32.52 -30.06
C ASP A 6 10.13 32.35 -29.38
N ARG A 7 10.97 33.40 -29.36
CA ARG A 7 12.25 33.36 -28.64
C ARG A 7 12.06 33.28 -27.12
N GLU A 8 11.05 33.96 -26.60
CA GLU A 8 10.72 33.98 -25.19
C GLU A 8 10.12 32.66 -24.72
N LEU A 9 9.21 32.06 -25.51
CA LEU A 9 8.72 30.69 -25.31
C LEU A 9 9.88 29.68 -25.28
N ASN A 10 10.75 29.71 -26.28
CA ASN A 10 11.90 28.81 -26.35
C ASN A 10 12.90 29.01 -25.19
N ARG A 11 13.00 30.22 -24.62
CA ARG A 11 13.81 30.49 -23.43
C ARG A 11 13.14 29.89 -22.18
N LEU A 12 11.83 30.10 -22.02
CA LEU A 12 11.05 29.59 -20.90
C LEU A 12 11.01 28.05 -20.90
N GLU A 13 10.82 27.41 -22.05
CA GLU A 13 10.86 25.95 -22.18
C GLU A 13 12.22 25.37 -21.76
N ARG A 14 13.32 26.02 -22.18
CA ARG A 14 14.67 25.61 -21.77
C ARG A 14 14.90 25.79 -20.27
N GLU A 15 14.41 26.88 -19.68
CA GLU A 15 14.52 27.12 -18.25
C GLU A 15 13.67 26.12 -17.45
N ILE A 16 12.46 25.78 -17.91
CA ILE A 16 11.60 24.73 -17.33
C ILE A 16 12.31 23.38 -17.38
N ILE A 17 12.92 23.01 -18.51
CA ILE A 17 13.70 21.76 -18.63
C ILE A 17 14.87 21.75 -17.66
N ARG A 18 15.58 22.87 -17.52
CA ARG A 18 16.73 23.00 -16.59
C ARG A 18 16.29 22.90 -15.14
N LEU A 19 15.22 23.57 -14.75
CA LEU A 19 14.66 23.53 -13.40
C LEU A 19 14.14 22.13 -13.06
N ARG A 20 13.46 21.45 -13.99
CA ARG A 20 13.06 20.04 -13.83
C ARG A 20 14.27 19.13 -13.62
N LYS A 21 15.34 19.30 -14.40
CA LYS A 21 16.60 18.54 -14.19
C LYS A 21 17.22 18.81 -12.82
N ARG A 22 17.22 20.06 -12.35
CA ARG A 22 17.71 20.42 -11.01
C ARG A 22 16.84 19.84 -9.89
N LEU A 23 15.53 19.87 -10.02
CA LEU A 23 14.58 19.25 -9.08
C LEU A 23 14.78 17.73 -8.98
N VAL A 24 14.98 17.05 -10.11
CA VAL A 24 15.32 15.62 -10.14
C VAL A 24 16.69 15.34 -9.52
N LEU A 25 17.63 16.29 -9.57
CA LEU A 25 18.92 16.19 -8.89
C LEU A 25 18.84 16.47 -7.39
N LEU A 26 17.85 17.24 -6.93
CA LEU A 26 17.67 17.63 -5.53
C LEU A 26 17.12 16.50 -4.65
N SER A 27 16.40 15.51 -5.20
CA SER A 27 16.08 14.27 -4.49
C SER A 27 16.57 13.04 -5.26
N SER A 28 17.41 12.23 -4.62
CA SER A 28 17.92 11.00 -5.25
C SER A 28 16.75 10.03 -5.54
N PRO A 29 16.73 9.32 -6.68
CA PRO A 29 15.72 8.27 -6.96
C PRO A 29 15.66 7.24 -5.83
N LEU A 30 14.50 6.58 -5.64
CA LEU A 30 14.29 5.58 -4.57
C LEU A 30 15.39 4.51 -4.59
N GLU A 31 15.73 3.98 -5.77
CA GLU A 31 16.78 2.97 -5.92
C GLU A 31 18.16 3.45 -5.43
N VAL A 32 18.46 4.73 -5.61
CA VAL A 32 19.73 5.32 -5.14
C VAL A 32 19.73 5.43 -3.62
N LEU A 33 18.59 5.81 -3.01
CA LEU A 33 18.45 5.84 -1.55
C LEU A 33 18.57 4.44 -0.93
N LEU A 34 17.94 3.44 -1.56
CA LEU A 34 18.06 2.04 -1.15
C LEU A 34 19.52 1.57 -1.26
N LYS A 35 20.18 1.85 -2.38
CA LYS A 35 21.60 1.50 -2.59
C LYS A 35 22.53 2.13 -1.55
N ARG A 36 22.28 3.38 -1.15
CA ARG A 36 23.05 4.06 -0.09
C ARG A 36 22.92 3.39 1.27
N ARG A 37 21.75 2.78 1.55
CA ARG A 37 21.51 1.95 2.74
C ARG A 37 21.99 0.50 2.59
N GLY A 38 22.73 0.19 1.52
CA GLY A 38 23.28 -1.14 1.27
C GLY A 38 22.28 -2.15 0.69
N PHE A 39 21.17 -1.68 0.11
CA PHE A 39 20.18 -2.53 -0.53
C PHE A 39 20.40 -2.63 -2.04
N GLN A 40 20.43 -3.87 -2.55
CA GLN A 40 20.44 -4.14 -3.98
C GLN A 40 19.12 -4.81 -4.37
N VAL A 41 18.28 -4.09 -5.11
CA VAL A 41 17.00 -4.60 -5.61
C VAL A 41 17.27 -5.80 -6.54
N PHE A 42 16.68 -6.94 -6.20
CA PHE A 42 16.68 -8.15 -7.02
C PHE A 42 15.48 -8.19 -7.97
N SER A 43 14.29 -7.92 -7.43
CA SER A 43 13.04 -7.83 -8.19
C SER A 43 12.11 -6.84 -7.51
N LYS A 44 11.18 -6.27 -8.29
CA LYS A 44 10.11 -5.39 -7.81
C LYS A 44 8.91 -5.50 -8.74
N GLU A 45 7.74 -5.11 -8.23
CA GLU A 45 6.46 -5.08 -8.95
C GLU A 45 6.15 -6.39 -9.70
N PRO A 46 6.08 -7.54 -9.01
CA PRO A 46 5.67 -8.79 -9.63
C PRO A 46 4.31 -8.56 -10.34
N ALA A 47 4.25 -8.91 -11.62
CA ALA A 47 3.02 -8.81 -12.40
C ALA A 47 2.14 -10.06 -12.26
N GLU A 48 2.70 -11.12 -11.68
CA GLU A 48 2.00 -12.34 -11.36
C GLU A 48 1.00 -12.04 -10.23
N ASP A 49 -0.15 -12.72 -10.22
CA ASP A 49 -1.09 -12.66 -9.09
C ASP A 49 -1.85 -11.34 -8.83
N LEU A 50 -1.94 -10.45 -9.82
CA LEU A 50 -2.76 -9.23 -9.73
C LEU A 50 -4.14 -9.41 -10.36
N LEU A 51 -5.18 -9.04 -9.61
CA LEU A 51 -6.53 -8.84 -10.15
C LEU A 51 -6.72 -7.35 -10.47
N ILE A 52 -6.15 -6.90 -11.59
CA ILE A 52 -6.24 -5.52 -12.06
C ILE A 52 -6.72 -5.45 -13.51
N PRO A 53 -7.54 -4.44 -13.87
CA PRO A 53 -8.04 -4.31 -15.24
C PRO A 53 -6.98 -3.73 -16.19
N SER A 54 -7.34 -3.59 -17.46
CA SER A 54 -6.52 -2.86 -18.43
C SER A 54 -6.28 -1.41 -18.00
N ARG A 55 -5.18 -0.82 -18.48
CA ARG A 55 -4.80 0.58 -18.18
C ARG A 55 -5.91 1.60 -18.42
N ARG A 56 -6.81 1.36 -19.39
CA ARG A 56 -7.92 2.29 -19.71
C ARG A 56 -8.96 2.41 -18.58
N SER A 57 -9.07 1.39 -17.73
CA SER A 57 -10.09 1.32 -16.68
C SER A 57 -9.49 1.38 -15.28
N ILE A 58 -8.18 1.60 -15.18
CA ILE A 58 -7.45 1.52 -13.92
C ILE A 58 -7.86 2.59 -12.93
N ASP A 59 -8.23 3.78 -13.41
CA ASP A 59 -8.62 4.91 -12.55
C ASP A 59 -9.99 4.67 -11.88
N GLY A 60 -10.94 4.12 -12.62
CA GLY A 60 -12.22 3.70 -12.04
C GLY A 60 -12.03 2.59 -11.02
N TYR A 61 -11.13 1.65 -11.29
CA TYR A 61 -10.83 0.54 -10.38
C TYR A 61 -10.14 1.02 -9.11
N TYR A 62 -9.19 1.96 -9.23
CA TYR A 62 -8.58 2.65 -8.11
C TYR A 62 -9.64 3.32 -7.21
N ALA A 63 -10.57 4.08 -7.81
CA ALA A 63 -11.64 4.72 -7.05
C ALA A 63 -12.54 3.69 -6.34
N MET A 64 -12.83 2.56 -6.99
CA MET A 64 -13.62 1.48 -6.39
C MET A 64 -12.87 0.78 -5.24
N MET A 65 -11.56 0.59 -5.37
CA MET A 65 -10.69 0.05 -4.32
C MET A 65 -10.67 0.91 -3.06
N GLY A 66 -11.06 2.19 -3.14
CA GLY A 66 -11.31 3.04 -1.97
C GLY A 66 -12.40 2.49 -1.03
N LYS A 67 -13.36 1.75 -1.55
CA LYS A 67 -14.47 1.19 -0.76
C LYS A 67 -14.06 -0.10 -0.07
N TYR A 68 -14.08 -0.12 1.27
CA TYR A 68 -13.76 -1.31 2.05
C TYR A 68 -14.64 -2.51 1.70
N SER A 69 -15.95 -2.30 1.50
CA SER A 69 -16.88 -3.37 1.10
C SER A 69 -16.53 -4.00 -0.26
N PHE A 70 -16.00 -3.22 -1.20
CA PHE A 70 -15.53 -3.74 -2.49
C PHE A 70 -14.28 -4.61 -2.32
N ARG A 71 -13.33 -4.19 -1.47
CA ARG A 71 -12.13 -4.99 -1.18
C ARG A 71 -12.46 -6.32 -0.49
N LEU A 72 -13.43 -6.32 0.43
CA LEU A 72 -13.96 -7.56 1.03
C LEU A 72 -14.62 -8.46 -0.01
N PHE A 73 -15.43 -7.89 -0.90
CA PHE A 73 -16.04 -8.62 -2.01
C PHE A 73 -15.00 -9.26 -2.93
N LEU A 74 -13.96 -8.51 -3.34
CA LEU A 74 -12.86 -9.05 -4.16
C LEU A 74 -12.15 -10.24 -3.50
N ARG A 75 -11.96 -10.17 -2.18
CA ARG A 75 -11.37 -11.27 -1.40
C ARG A 75 -12.20 -12.55 -1.51
N ASP A 76 -13.52 -12.44 -1.41
CA ASP A 76 -14.43 -13.58 -1.57
C ASP A 76 -14.45 -14.09 -3.03
N VAL A 77 -14.40 -13.18 -4.02
CA VAL A 77 -14.28 -13.55 -5.45
C VAL A 77 -13.00 -14.34 -5.72
N ILE A 78 -11.84 -13.90 -5.22
CA ILE A 78 -10.56 -14.60 -5.39
C ILE A 78 -10.57 -15.96 -4.69
N LYS A 79 -11.20 -16.05 -3.51
CA LYS A 79 -11.36 -17.32 -2.80
C LYS A 79 -12.19 -18.34 -3.61
N HIS A 80 -13.18 -17.86 -4.35
CA HIS A 80 -14.09 -18.66 -5.19
C HIS A 80 -13.80 -18.49 -6.69
N GLN A 81 -12.54 -18.25 -7.07
CA GLN A 81 -12.16 -17.80 -8.41
C GLN A 81 -12.57 -18.75 -9.54
N ASP A 82 -12.58 -20.06 -9.31
CA ASP A 82 -12.92 -21.05 -10.33
C ASP A 82 -14.42 -21.03 -10.66
N PHE A 83 -15.26 -20.72 -9.67
CA PHE A 83 -16.70 -20.58 -9.81
C PHE A 83 -17.33 -19.90 -8.58
N PHE A 84 -18.15 -18.87 -8.81
CA PHE A 84 -18.96 -18.24 -7.78
C PHE A 84 -20.33 -17.77 -8.30
N THR A 85 -21.27 -17.64 -7.38
CA THR A 85 -22.57 -17.00 -7.61
C THR A 85 -22.70 -15.76 -6.73
N GLY A 86 -23.62 -14.85 -7.04
CA GLY A 86 -23.86 -13.66 -6.22
C GLY A 86 -24.09 -14.00 -4.74
N LYS A 87 -24.77 -15.12 -4.43
CA LYS A 87 -25.00 -15.57 -3.05
C LYS A 87 -23.71 -15.95 -2.30
N MET A 88 -22.72 -16.51 -2.99
CA MET A 88 -21.46 -16.95 -2.38
C MET A 88 -20.58 -15.77 -1.96
N VAL A 89 -20.70 -14.63 -2.64
CA VAL A 89 -19.86 -13.43 -2.45
C VAL A 89 -20.64 -12.26 -1.85
N ALA A 90 -21.87 -12.47 -1.38
CA ALA A 90 -22.72 -11.46 -0.75
C ALA A 90 -22.51 -11.34 0.77
N ARG A 91 -21.41 -11.88 1.33
CA ARG A 91 -21.20 -11.93 2.78
C ARG A 91 -21.08 -10.55 3.43
N TYR A 92 -20.52 -9.58 2.70
CA TYR A 92 -20.11 -8.27 3.22
C TYR A 92 -20.84 -7.09 2.58
N ALA A 93 -21.83 -7.36 1.72
CA ALA A 93 -22.61 -6.35 1.02
C ALA A 93 -24.04 -6.87 0.78
N THR A 94 -24.98 -5.96 0.51
CA THR A 94 -26.34 -6.36 0.13
C THR A 94 -26.32 -7.08 -1.23
N ALA A 95 -27.39 -7.81 -1.54
CA ALA A 95 -27.52 -8.50 -2.83
C ALA A 95 -27.42 -7.52 -4.01
N ASP A 96 -28.04 -6.35 -3.90
CA ASP A 96 -28.01 -5.31 -4.93
C ASP A 96 -26.60 -4.75 -5.16
N VAL A 97 -25.88 -4.43 -4.08
CA VAL A 97 -24.49 -3.94 -4.16
C VAL A 97 -23.57 -5.03 -4.72
N THR A 98 -23.77 -6.28 -4.29
CA THR A 98 -23.01 -7.43 -4.80
C THR A 98 -23.23 -7.61 -6.30
N CYS A 99 -24.48 -7.50 -6.77
CA CYS A 99 -24.82 -7.54 -8.19
C CYS A 99 -24.11 -6.42 -8.97
N GLN A 100 -24.14 -5.19 -8.45
CA GLN A 100 -23.44 -4.06 -9.06
C GLN A 100 -21.92 -4.29 -9.13
N TYR A 101 -21.31 -4.86 -8.10
CA TYR A 101 -19.89 -5.19 -8.10
C TYR A 101 -19.54 -6.28 -9.12
N ILE A 102 -20.38 -7.31 -9.27
CA ILE A 102 -20.19 -8.34 -10.30
C ILE A 102 -20.28 -7.75 -11.70
N GLU A 103 -21.32 -6.95 -11.99
CA GLU A 103 -21.44 -6.29 -13.29
C GLU A 103 -20.29 -5.31 -13.55
N TYR A 104 -19.80 -4.64 -12.51
CA TYR A 104 -18.61 -3.81 -12.61
C TYR A 104 -17.38 -4.63 -13.01
N LEU A 105 -17.07 -5.74 -12.32
CA LEU A 105 -15.95 -6.62 -12.69
C LEU A 105 -16.10 -7.21 -14.10
N ARG A 106 -17.32 -7.54 -14.51
CA ARG A 106 -17.63 -8.03 -15.85
C ARG A 106 -17.34 -6.95 -16.91
N SER A 107 -17.73 -5.71 -16.66
CA SER A 107 -17.43 -4.58 -17.56
C SER A 107 -15.92 -4.35 -17.72
N LEU A 108 -15.15 -4.69 -16.69
CA LEU A 108 -13.68 -4.65 -16.69
C LEU A 108 -13.01 -5.88 -17.30
N ARG A 109 -13.79 -6.91 -17.69
CA ARG A 109 -13.31 -8.22 -18.14
C ARG A 109 -12.42 -8.94 -17.11
N LEU A 110 -12.72 -8.74 -15.83
CA LEU A 110 -12.05 -9.43 -14.72
C LEU A 110 -12.77 -10.72 -14.30
N VAL A 111 -14.01 -10.90 -14.76
CA VAL A 111 -14.81 -12.11 -14.53
C VAL A 111 -15.50 -12.54 -15.81
N ASP A 112 -15.55 -13.84 -16.05
CA ASP A 112 -16.24 -14.49 -17.16
C ASP A 112 -17.61 -15.03 -16.71
N VAL A 113 -18.59 -14.92 -17.60
CA VAL A 113 -19.94 -15.49 -17.37
C VAL A 113 -19.89 -17.00 -17.64
N ARG A 114 -20.50 -17.77 -16.73
CA ARG A 114 -20.75 -19.21 -16.85
C ARG A 114 -22.26 -19.46 -16.83
N ASP A 115 -22.70 -20.66 -17.18
CA ASP A 115 -24.13 -20.99 -17.33
C ASP A 115 -25.00 -20.59 -16.13
N THR A 116 -24.47 -20.74 -14.90
CA THR A 116 -25.19 -20.47 -13.65
C THR A 116 -24.44 -19.54 -12.69
N GLY A 117 -23.36 -18.90 -13.14
CA GLY A 117 -22.50 -18.11 -12.28
C GLY A 117 -21.36 -17.42 -13.00
N TYR A 118 -20.26 -17.22 -12.30
CA TYR A 118 -19.11 -16.45 -12.78
C TYR A 118 -17.80 -17.14 -12.39
N ALA A 119 -16.73 -16.84 -13.09
CA ALA A 119 -15.36 -17.22 -12.73
C ALA A 119 -14.44 -16.03 -12.92
N VAL A 120 -13.33 -15.95 -12.18
CA VAL A 120 -12.29 -14.94 -12.43
C VAL A 120 -11.66 -15.21 -13.79
N ALA A 121 -11.52 -14.16 -14.60
CA ALA A 121 -10.95 -14.26 -15.93
C ALA A 121 -9.41 -14.30 -15.87
N GLY A 122 -8.79 -15.05 -16.77
CA GLY A 122 -7.34 -15.07 -16.95
C GLY A 122 -6.60 -16.05 -16.03
N LYS A 123 -5.46 -15.62 -15.48
CA LYS A 123 -4.61 -16.47 -14.65
C LYS A 123 -5.16 -16.58 -13.23
N ARG A 124 -4.88 -17.72 -12.60
CA ARG A 124 -5.22 -17.95 -11.18
C ARG A 124 -4.58 -16.88 -10.30
N VAL A 125 -5.38 -16.29 -9.41
CA VAL A 125 -4.95 -15.34 -8.39
C VAL A 125 -4.88 -16.09 -7.06
N ARG A 126 -3.68 -16.25 -6.48
CA ARG A 126 -3.44 -16.92 -5.19
C ARG A 126 -4.03 -16.14 -4.03
N SER A 127 -3.91 -14.81 -4.04
CA SER A 127 -4.40 -13.99 -2.92
C SER A 127 -4.78 -12.55 -3.30
N PHE A 128 -5.56 -11.90 -2.43
CA PHE A 128 -5.87 -10.47 -2.55
C PHE A 128 -4.70 -9.56 -2.17
N GLY A 129 -3.65 -10.09 -1.51
CA GLY A 129 -2.53 -9.31 -0.96
C GLY A 129 -1.85 -8.44 -2.01
N GLU A 130 -1.40 -9.03 -3.11
CA GLU A 130 -0.67 -8.29 -4.16
C GLU A 130 -1.52 -7.18 -4.82
N THR A 131 -2.84 -7.40 -4.93
CA THR A 131 -3.77 -6.37 -5.45
C THR A 131 -3.97 -5.23 -4.45
N LEU A 132 -3.97 -5.53 -3.15
CA LEU A 132 -4.01 -4.53 -2.09
C LEU A 132 -2.70 -3.73 -2.01
N GLU A 133 -1.54 -4.38 -2.14
CA GLU A 133 -0.24 -3.71 -2.24
C GLU A 133 -0.19 -2.75 -3.43
N TRP A 134 -0.70 -3.18 -4.60
CA TRP A 134 -0.88 -2.31 -5.76
C TRP A 134 -1.72 -1.07 -5.41
N TYR A 135 -2.86 -1.26 -4.76
CA TYR A 135 -3.72 -0.14 -4.38
C TYR A 135 -3.02 0.82 -3.41
N VAL A 136 -2.31 0.31 -2.40
CA VAL A 136 -1.55 1.13 -1.45
C VAL A 136 -0.43 1.92 -2.15
N ALA A 137 0.29 1.29 -3.07
CA ALA A 137 1.30 1.98 -3.87
C ALA A 137 0.67 3.08 -4.75
N GLU A 138 -0.51 2.84 -5.33
CA GLU A 138 -1.25 3.86 -6.08
C GLU A 138 -1.74 5.00 -5.20
N VAL A 139 -2.20 4.74 -3.97
CA VAL A 139 -2.55 5.80 -3.00
C VAL A 139 -1.35 6.70 -2.75
N LEU A 140 -0.18 6.11 -2.47
CA LEU A 140 1.06 6.86 -2.25
C LEU A 140 1.46 7.70 -3.48
N ARG A 141 1.35 7.14 -4.68
CA ARG A 141 1.69 7.84 -5.94
C ARG A 141 0.71 8.96 -6.28
N ARG A 142 -0.60 8.69 -6.19
CA ARG A 142 -1.65 9.58 -6.67
C ARG A 142 -1.99 10.69 -5.69
N GLU A 143 -2.01 10.36 -4.39
CA GLU A 143 -2.48 11.30 -3.37
C GLU A 143 -1.32 12.03 -2.69
N PHE A 144 -0.14 11.42 -2.62
CA PHE A 144 1.03 11.98 -1.93
C PHE A 144 2.23 12.24 -2.84
N SER A 145 2.06 12.10 -4.16
CA SER A 145 3.12 12.30 -5.16
C SER A 145 4.42 11.52 -4.86
N ALA A 146 4.30 10.38 -4.18
CA ALA A 146 5.44 9.58 -3.77
C ALA A 146 5.98 8.72 -4.92
N GLU A 147 7.31 8.51 -4.95
CA GLU A 147 7.91 7.44 -5.75
C GLU A 147 7.73 6.11 -5.00
N ALA A 148 6.64 5.39 -5.26
CA ALA A 148 6.33 4.12 -4.59
C ALA A 148 6.58 2.90 -5.49
N VAL A 149 7.02 1.80 -4.89
CA VAL A 149 7.29 0.51 -5.52
C VAL A 149 6.79 -0.60 -4.59
N ARG A 150 6.20 -1.67 -5.16
CA ARG A 150 5.65 -2.81 -4.40
C ARG A 150 6.42 -4.12 -4.60
N GLY A 151 6.22 -5.09 -3.72
CA GLY A 151 6.73 -6.46 -3.83
C GLY A 151 8.24 -6.52 -4.06
N ILE A 152 9.01 -5.77 -3.26
CA ILE A 152 10.44 -5.59 -3.46
C ILE A 152 11.20 -6.72 -2.78
N ARG A 153 12.12 -7.35 -3.51
CA ARG A 153 13.06 -8.33 -2.97
C ARG A 153 14.48 -7.81 -3.09
N PHE A 154 15.28 -8.00 -2.05
CA PHE A 154 16.69 -7.59 -2.02
C PHE A 154 17.63 -8.80 -2.04
N LYS A 155 18.81 -8.64 -2.66
CA LYS A 155 19.86 -9.67 -2.63
C LYS A 155 20.61 -9.68 -1.30
N GLY A 156 20.92 -10.87 -0.78
CA GLY A 156 21.94 -11.07 0.24
C GLY A 156 21.66 -10.47 1.63
N ARG A 157 20.39 -10.20 1.96
CA ARG A 157 20.00 -9.74 3.30
C ARG A 157 19.84 -10.92 4.27
N LYS A 158 20.11 -10.65 5.54
CA LYS A 158 19.91 -11.60 6.65
C LYS A 158 18.43 -11.76 6.99
N THR A 159 17.69 -10.66 6.90
CA THR A 159 16.23 -10.60 6.99
C THR A 159 15.66 -11.12 5.67
N GLY A 160 15.07 -12.31 5.71
CA GLY A 160 14.36 -12.87 4.56
C GLY A 160 13.01 -12.18 4.32
N GLY A 161 12.45 -12.40 3.14
CA GLY A 161 11.10 -11.97 2.77
C GLY A 161 11.04 -10.74 1.88
N ASP A 162 9.82 -10.45 1.46
CA ASP A 162 9.50 -9.39 0.51
C ASP A 162 9.11 -8.13 1.30
N TYR A 163 9.39 -6.96 0.73
CA TYR A 163 8.91 -5.67 1.24
C TYR A 163 7.69 -5.27 0.43
N ASP A 164 6.53 -5.25 1.07
CA ASP A 164 5.22 -5.04 0.43
C ASP A 164 5.17 -3.73 -0.37
N VAL A 165 5.38 -2.57 0.27
CA VAL A 165 5.46 -1.28 -0.42
C VAL A 165 6.54 -0.39 0.19
N ILE A 166 7.47 0.11 -0.63
CA ILE A 166 8.42 1.16 -0.23
C ILE A 166 8.16 2.38 -1.10
N ALA A 167 8.08 3.53 -0.46
CA ALA A 167 7.91 4.82 -1.11
C ALA A 167 8.99 5.81 -0.68
N LYS A 168 9.28 6.75 -1.58
CA LYS A 168 10.09 7.93 -1.28
C LYS A 168 9.23 9.18 -1.34
N MET A 169 9.25 9.97 -0.28
CA MET A 169 8.64 11.30 -0.17
C MET A 169 9.70 12.27 0.37
N ASP A 170 9.96 13.36 -0.34
CA ASP A 170 10.94 14.39 0.07
C ASP A 170 12.35 13.89 0.43
N GLY A 171 12.77 12.75 -0.15
CA GLY A 171 14.08 12.14 0.11
C GLY A 171 14.09 11.14 1.28
N GLU A 172 12.99 11.01 1.98
CA GLU A 172 12.77 10.07 3.07
C GLU A 172 12.07 8.80 2.58
N LEU A 173 12.36 7.68 3.22
CA LEU A 173 11.74 6.39 2.99
C LEU A 173 10.52 6.20 3.89
N CYS A 174 9.42 5.84 3.24
CA CYS A 174 8.26 5.25 3.88
C CYS A 174 8.18 3.77 3.49
N TYR A 175 8.08 2.90 4.49
CA TYR A 175 7.82 1.48 4.30
C TYR A 175 6.42 1.15 4.80
N VAL A 176 5.62 0.47 4.00
CA VAL A 176 4.29 -0.02 4.37
C VAL A 176 4.26 -1.53 4.27
N GLU A 177 4.01 -2.22 5.38
CA GLU A 177 3.61 -3.62 5.41
C GLU A 177 2.09 -3.69 5.30
N VAL A 178 1.58 -4.50 4.38
CA VAL A 178 0.18 -4.54 4.00
C VAL A 178 -0.40 -5.91 4.34
N LYS A 179 -1.38 -5.94 5.25
CA LYS A 179 -2.08 -7.17 5.62
C LYS A 179 -3.52 -7.13 5.15
N SER A 180 -3.83 -7.98 4.17
CA SER A 180 -5.19 -8.21 3.70
C SER A 180 -6.00 -9.14 4.63
N SER A 181 -5.38 -9.82 5.58
CA SER A 181 -6.07 -10.73 6.49
C SER A 181 -6.66 -9.99 7.69
N PRO A 182 -7.78 -10.45 8.28
CA PRO A 182 -8.29 -9.89 9.52
C PRO A 182 -7.29 -10.11 10.68
N PRO A 183 -7.33 -9.29 11.76
CA PRO A 183 -6.42 -9.40 12.90
C PRO A 183 -6.26 -10.81 13.45
N LYS A 184 -7.36 -11.57 13.52
CA LYS A 184 -7.37 -12.96 14.02
C LYS A 184 -6.43 -13.91 13.26
N GLN A 185 -6.07 -13.59 12.01
CA GLN A 185 -5.18 -14.40 11.16
C GLN A 185 -3.75 -13.86 11.07
N VAL A 186 -3.43 -12.78 11.81
CA VAL A 186 -2.04 -12.31 11.95
C VAL A 186 -1.34 -13.09 13.05
N TYR A 187 -0.11 -13.52 12.80
CA TYR A 187 0.72 -14.27 13.75
C TYR A 187 1.91 -13.41 14.22
N GLU A 188 2.43 -13.70 15.42
CA GLU A 188 3.57 -12.97 16.02
C GLU A 188 4.81 -12.95 15.12
N GLY A 189 5.09 -14.07 14.45
CA GLY A 189 6.20 -14.17 13.49
C GLY A 189 6.13 -13.15 12.35
N GLU A 190 4.94 -12.71 11.94
CA GLU A 190 4.78 -11.67 10.93
C GLU A 190 5.15 -10.28 11.47
N ILE A 191 4.76 -9.98 12.72
CA ILE A 191 5.12 -8.72 13.39
C ILE A 191 6.62 -8.69 13.67
N SER A 192 7.19 -9.81 14.12
CA SER A 192 8.64 -9.93 14.32
C SER A 192 9.39 -9.70 13.00
N ALA A 193 8.97 -10.35 11.90
CA ALA A 193 9.59 -10.15 10.59
C ALA A 193 9.44 -8.71 10.07
N TYR A 194 8.31 -8.05 10.35
CA TYR A 194 8.12 -6.63 10.04
C TYR A 194 9.09 -5.73 10.82
N LEU A 195 9.24 -5.95 12.14
CA LEU A 195 10.18 -5.21 12.97
C LEU A 195 11.63 -5.44 12.52
N ASP A 196 11.98 -6.67 12.13
CA ASP A 196 13.29 -6.98 11.54
C ASP A 196 13.53 -6.20 10.25
N ARG A 197 12.53 -6.10 9.37
CA ARG A 197 12.63 -5.30 8.14
C ARG A 197 12.75 -3.81 8.42
N ILE A 198 12.12 -3.28 9.48
CA ILE A 198 12.30 -1.90 9.92
C ILE A 198 13.72 -1.68 10.43
N ASP A 199 14.21 -2.56 11.31
CA ASP A 199 15.57 -2.45 11.86
C ASP A 199 16.62 -2.55 10.73
N ASP A 200 16.36 -3.37 9.70
CA ASP A 200 17.24 -3.56 8.53
C ASP A 200 17.20 -2.37 7.55
N LEU A 201 15.99 -1.91 7.17
CA LEU A 201 15.78 -0.83 6.20
C LEU A 201 16.00 0.56 6.80
N SER A 202 15.77 0.70 8.11
CA SER A 202 15.76 1.95 8.85
C SER A 202 15.03 3.08 8.10
N PRO A 203 13.73 2.90 7.75
CA PRO A 203 12.95 3.95 7.13
C PRO A 203 12.66 5.07 8.14
N GLU A 204 12.36 6.25 7.61
CA GLU A 204 11.91 7.41 8.37
C GLU A 204 10.46 7.24 8.83
N VAL A 205 9.61 6.61 7.99
CA VAL A 205 8.24 6.23 8.33
C VAL A 205 8.02 4.74 8.05
N ALA A 206 7.49 4.00 9.01
CA ALA A 206 7.09 2.61 8.85
C ALA A 206 5.62 2.44 9.23
N ILE A 207 4.82 1.86 8.36
CA ILE A 207 3.38 1.70 8.54
C ILE A 207 3.03 0.21 8.48
N PHE A 208 2.41 -0.30 9.53
CA PHE A 208 1.74 -1.60 9.52
C PHE A 208 0.26 -1.37 9.22
N LEU A 209 -0.15 -1.62 7.98
CA LEU A 209 -1.51 -1.40 7.49
C LEU A 209 -2.30 -2.70 7.48
N MET A 210 -3.44 -2.70 8.16
CA MET A 210 -4.41 -3.78 8.11
C MET A 210 -5.66 -3.40 7.31
N ASP A 211 -6.01 -4.16 6.28
CA ASP A 211 -7.27 -3.99 5.52
C ASP A 211 -8.47 -4.56 6.29
N THR A 212 -8.83 -3.85 7.35
CA THR A 212 -9.91 -4.17 8.27
C THR A 212 -10.49 -2.90 8.89
N GLU A 213 -11.76 -2.95 9.30
CA GLU A 213 -12.34 -1.94 10.19
C GLU A 213 -12.42 -2.41 11.65
N LEU A 214 -11.99 -3.65 11.91
CA LEU A 214 -11.97 -4.22 13.25
C LEU A 214 -10.96 -3.50 14.15
N ARG A 215 -11.21 -3.56 15.46
CA ARG A 215 -10.33 -3.01 16.48
C ARG A 215 -8.99 -3.74 16.47
N MET A 216 -7.91 -2.99 16.43
CA MET A 216 -6.54 -3.50 16.49
C MET A 216 -6.03 -3.62 17.93
N LYS A 217 -6.62 -2.85 18.86
CA LYS A 217 -6.24 -2.85 20.28
C LYS A 217 -6.35 -4.22 20.96
N ASP A 218 -7.23 -5.09 20.47
CA ASP A 218 -7.52 -6.35 21.15
C ASP A 218 -6.51 -7.47 20.80
N LYS A 219 -5.76 -7.34 19.71
CA LYS A 219 -4.82 -8.38 19.26
C LYS A 219 -3.51 -7.85 18.70
N ILE A 220 -3.58 -6.90 17.77
CA ILE A 220 -2.39 -6.41 17.06
C ILE A 220 -1.51 -5.59 17.98
N VAL A 221 -2.11 -4.65 18.72
CA VAL A 221 -1.35 -3.82 19.67
C VAL A 221 -0.65 -4.69 20.74
N PRO A 222 -1.33 -5.63 21.43
CA PRO A 222 -0.67 -6.55 22.36
C PRO A 222 0.47 -7.36 21.73
N MET A 223 0.31 -7.81 20.49
CA MET A 223 1.39 -8.53 19.79
C MET A 223 2.60 -7.63 19.53
N PHE A 224 2.39 -6.36 19.16
CA PHE A 224 3.49 -5.40 19.04
C PHE A 224 4.16 -5.15 20.40
N GLU A 225 3.40 -4.95 21.47
CA GLU A 225 3.93 -4.77 22.83
C GLU A 225 4.78 -5.97 23.26
N ALA A 226 4.29 -7.20 23.04
CA ALA A 226 5.03 -8.42 23.34
C ALA A 226 6.33 -8.52 22.53
N MET A 227 6.29 -8.29 21.21
CA MET A 227 7.48 -8.34 20.36
C MET A 227 8.49 -7.23 20.67
N LEU A 228 8.05 -6.06 21.11
CA LEU A 228 8.94 -5.00 21.58
C LEU A 228 9.61 -5.39 22.91
N ALA A 229 8.86 -6.00 23.82
CA ALA A 229 9.39 -6.49 25.09
C ALA A 229 10.49 -7.54 24.88
N GLU A 230 10.24 -8.53 24.02
CA GLU A 230 11.25 -9.55 23.66
C GLU A 230 12.54 -8.96 23.05
N ARG A 231 12.44 -7.79 22.42
CA ARG A 231 13.57 -7.05 21.85
C ARG A 231 14.24 -6.09 22.85
N GLY A 232 13.88 -6.15 24.14
CA GLY A 232 14.40 -5.25 25.17
C GLY A 232 13.92 -3.80 25.03
N LYS A 233 12.83 -3.56 24.29
CA LYS A 233 12.21 -2.25 24.05
C LYS A 233 10.94 -2.05 24.89
N GLU A 234 10.88 -2.67 26.08
CA GLU A 234 9.73 -2.61 27.00
C GLU A 234 9.30 -1.18 27.38
N GLY A 235 10.24 -0.23 27.38
CA GLY A 235 9.97 1.19 27.65
C GLY A 235 9.40 1.99 26.48
N VAL A 236 9.17 1.37 25.31
CA VAL A 236 8.62 2.04 24.12
C VAL A 236 7.12 1.71 23.99
N PRO A 237 6.22 2.58 24.47
CA PRO A 237 4.78 2.27 24.47
C PRO A 237 4.17 2.32 23.08
N VAL A 238 3.13 1.51 22.86
CA VAL A 238 2.22 1.64 21.72
C VAL A 238 1.14 2.66 22.07
N VAL A 239 1.30 3.89 21.62
CA VAL A 239 0.41 5.01 21.97
C VAL A 239 -0.67 5.15 20.92
N ARG A 240 -1.94 5.14 21.35
CA ARG A 240 -3.06 5.49 20.48
C ARG A 240 -3.06 7.00 20.24
N ILE A 241 -3.02 7.40 18.97
CA ILE A 241 -3.15 8.82 18.58
C ILE A 241 -4.63 9.16 18.46
N GLU A 242 -5.34 8.45 17.59
CA GLU A 242 -6.78 8.61 17.40
C GLU A 242 -7.39 7.32 16.87
N LYS A 243 -8.67 7.06 17.18
CA LYS A 243 -9.42 5.90 16.66
C LYS A 243 -8.61 4.60 16.70
N GLU A 244 -8.27 4.05 15.53
CA GLU A 244 -7.45 2.85 15.32
C GLU A 244 -6.13 3.20 14.59
N LEU A 245 -5.56 4.36 14.93
CA LEU A 245 -4.21 4.79 14.56
C LEU A 245 -3.35 4.82 15.83
N PHE A 246 -2.26 4.06 15.78
CA PHE A 246 -1.31 3.93 16.89
C PHE A 246 0.10 4.26 16.41
N HIS A 247 0.95 4.68 17.35
CA HIS A 247 2.32 5.07 17.12
C HIS A 247 3.25 4.41 18.13
N ILE A 248 4.46 4.08 17.68
CA ILE A 248 5.50 3.41 18.46
C ILE A 248 6.84 4.11 18.17
N GLY A 249 7.47 4.63 19.22
CA GLY A 249 8.77 5.29 19.12
C GLY A 249 8.71 6.62 18.38
N ARG A 250 9.43 6.76 17.25
CA ARG A 250 9.42 7.97 16.41
C ARG A 250 8.95 7.75 14.97
N ARG A 251 8.78 6.49 14.55
CA ARG A 251 8.65 6.14 13.12
C ARG A 251 7.67 5.04 12.79
N ILE A 252 7.23 4.23 13.75
CA ILE A 252 6.36 3.09 13.48
C ILE A 252 4.92 3.48 13.77
N TYR A 253 4.04 3.23 12.81
CA TYR A 253 2.61 3.48 12.89
C TYR A 253 1.83 2.20 12.61
N ILE A 254 0.72 2.00 13.30
CA ILE A 254 -0.22 0.92 13.04
C ILE A 254 -1.55 1.57 12.65
N ILE A 255 -2.05 1.25 11.46
CA ILE A 255 -3.31 1.77 10.94
C ILE A 255 -4.19 0.63 10.43
N ASN A 256 -5.50 0.86 10.43
CA ASN A 256 -6.45 0.00 9.75
C ASN A 256 -7.08 0.72 8.55
N ALA A 257 -8.10 0.12 7.96
CA ALA A 257 -8.80 0.67 6.81
C ALA A 257 -10.09 1.44 7.15
N LYS A 258 -10.35 1.68 8.44
CA LYS A 258 -11.54 2.41 8.89
C LYS A 258 -11.52 3.84 8.36
N ASP A 259 -12.69 4.30 7.91
CA ASP A 259 -12.92 5.56 7.19
C ASP A 259 -12.27 5.58 5.80
N SER A 260 -10.93 5.57 5.71
CA SER A 260 -10.21 5.33 4.44
C SER A 260 -8.73 5.01 4.69
N ILE A 261 -8.15 4.16 3.84
CA ILE A 261 -6.69 3.89 3.86
C ILE A 261 -5.90 5.16 3.58
N ALA A 262 -6.30 5.93 2.56
CA ALA A 262 -5.62 7.16 2.17
C ALA A 262 -5.66 8.22 3.28
N GLY A 263 -6.83 8.46 3.90
CA GLY A 263 -6.94 9.38 5.03
C GLY A 263 -6.12 8.95 6.25
N ASN A 264 -6.05 7.65 6.54
CA ASN A 264 -5.21 7.16 7.64
C ASN A 264 -3.71 7.33 7.34
N ILE A 265 -3.28 7.11 6.10
CA ILE A 265 -1.90 7.41 5.66
C ILE A 265 -1.63 8.92 5.76
N GLN A 266 -2.57 9.76 5.33
CA GLN A 266 -2.47 11.22 5.46
C GLN A 266 -2.26 11.63 6.93
N ASN A 267 -3.02 11.05 7.85
CA ASN A 267 -2.90 11.37 9.28
C ASN A 267 -1.54 10.92 9.85
N VAL A 268 -1.02 9.77 9.41
CA VAL A 268 0.34 9.33 9.75
C VAL A 268 1.37 10.34 9.27
N LEU A 269 1.33 10.74 7.99
CA LEU A 269 2.30 11.67 7.42
C LEU A 269 2.20 13.06 8.05
N ALA A 270 0.99 13.58 8.24
CA ALA A 270 0.76 14.86 8.92
C ALA A 270 1.31 14.85 10.35
N ARG A 271 1.19 13.72 11.06
CA ARG A 271 1.77 13.56 12.39
C ARG A 271 3.29 13.54 12.34
N TYR A 272 3.85 12.73 11.43
CA TYR A 272 5.29 12.60 11.25
C TYR A 272 5.95 13.97 11.00
N PHE A 273 5.44 14.75 10.05
CA PHE A 273 6.03 16.06 9.72
C PHE A 273 5.92 17.07 10.87
N ARG A 274 4.80 17.08 11.61
CA ARG A 274 4.65 17.95 12.79
C ARG A 274 5.63 17.62 13.91
N ASP A 275 5.88 16.33 14.15
CA ASP A 275 6.83 15.89 15.18
C ASP A 275 8.29 16.12 14.79
N HIS A 276 8.57 16.24 13.49
CA HIS A 276 9.91 16.53 12.99
C HIS A 276 10.27 18.02 13.09
N ASP A 277 9.29 18.92 12.99
CA ASP A 277 9.52 20.37 13.13
C ASP A 277 9.78 20.82 14.58
N ASP A 278 9.36 20.01 15.57
CA ASP A 278 9.56 20.28 17.01
C ASP A 278 10.85 19.66 17.59
N SER A 279 11.73 19.07 16.75
CA SER A 279 13.01 18.41 17.14
C SER A 279 14.24 19.19 16.69
#